data_AF-A0A2H6F8Z1-F1
#
_entry.id   AF-A0A2H6F8Z1-F1
#
_cell.length_a   1.000
_cell.length_b   1.000
_cell.length_c   1.000
_cell.angle_alpha   90.00
_cell.angle_beta   90.00
_cell.angle_gamma   90.00
#
_symmetry.space_group_name_H-M   'P 1'
#
loop_
_entity.id
_entity.type
_entity.pdbx_description
1 polymer ?
#
loop_
_entity_poly.entity_id
_entity_poly.type
_entity_poly.pdbx_seq_one_letter_code
_entity_poly.pdbx_strand_id
1 'polypeptide(L)' 'MRKTAGKAGISKHVTVHTLRHSFATHLLMKGVNIREIQELLGHKNVETTMIYTHVLRDMSNAPESPLDSLCEKID' A
#
# COMPACT_ATOMS: atom_id res chain seq x y z
N MET A 1 3.38 -9.71 -21.13
CA MET A 1 2.69 -8.56 -20.51
C MET A 1 2.29 -7.48 -21.51
N ARG A 2 3.21 -6.86 -22.27
CA ARG A 2 2.87 -5.78 -23.23
C ARG A 2 1.69 -6.11 -24.19
N LYS A 3 1.69 -7.30 -24.82
CA LYS A 3 0.60 -7.74 -25.70
C LYS A 3 -0.75 -7.83 -24.97
N THR A 4 -0.76 -8.42 -23.77
CA THR A 4 -1.96 -8.55 -22.93
C THR A 4 -2.44 -7.20 -22.43
N ALA A 5 -1.52 -6.32 -22.00
CA ALA A 5 -1.81 -4.95 -21.59
C ALA A 5 -2.45 -4.14 -22.72
N GLY A 6 -1.91 -4.24 -23.94
CA GLY A 6 -2.52 -3.63 -25.14
C GLY A 6 -3.91 -4.15 -25.45
N LYS A 7 -4.13 -5.48 -25.33
CA LYS A 7 -5.48 -6.08 -25.46
C LYS A 7 -6.44 -5.61 -24.37
N ALA A 8 -5.95 -5.31 -23.17
CA ALA A 8 -6.74 -4.80 -22.05
C ALA A 8 -6.94 -3.27 -22.09
N GLY A 9 -6.46 -2.57 -23.13
CA GLY A 9 -6.57 -1.11 -23.23
C GLY A 9 -5.64 -0.34 -22.29
N ILE A 10 -4.64 -0.99 -21.70
CA ILE A 10 -3.69 -0.34 -20.78
C ILE A 10 -2.54 0.26 -21.61
N SER A 11 -2.53 1.60 -21.71
CA SER A 11 -1.50 2.37 -22.41
C SER A 11 -0.22 2.57 -21.59
N LYS A 12 -0.30 2.41 -20.27
CA LYS A 12 0.85 2.54 -19.36
C LYS A 12 1.86 1.41 -19.59
N HIS A 13 3.13 1.69 -19.33
CA HIS A 13 4.16 0.66 -19.36
C HIS A 13 3.96 -0.33 -18.20
N VAL A 14 3.70 -1.59 -18.52
CA VAL A 14 3.47 -2.66 -17.52
C VAL A 14 4.56 -3.72 -17.63
N THR A 15 5.23 -3.97 -16.52
CA THR A 15 6.21 -5.05 -16.35
C THR A 15 5.77 -6.00 -15.24
N VAL A 16 6.53 -7.09 -15.05
CA VAL A 16 6.34 -7.99 -13.90
C VAL A 16 6.46 -7.26 -12.57
N HIS A 17 7.33 -6.26 -12.48
CA HIS A 17 7.48 -5.42 -11.29
C HIS A 17 6.24 -4.57 -11.05
N THR A 18 5.58 -4.07 -12.09
CA THR A 18 4.31 -3.34 -11.97
C THR A 18 3.23 -4.20 -11.29
N LEU A 19 3.15 -5.49 -11.61
CA LEU A 19 2.21 -6.39 -10.95
C LEU A 19 2.59 -6.65 -9.49
N ARG A 20 3.88 -6.83 -9.20
CA ARG A 20 4.38 -6.98 -7.83
C ARG A 20 4.06 -5.76 -6.96
N HIS A 21 4.26 -4.57 -7.52
CA HIS A 21 3.91 -3.33 -6.86
C HIS A 21 2.39 -3.24 -6.63
N SER A 22 1.59 -3.57 -7.65
CA SER A 22 0.13 -3.57 -7.55
C SER A 22 -0.35 -4.52 -6.44
N PHE A 23 0.22 -5.72 -6.36
CA PHE A 23 -0.10 -6.70 -5.32
C PHE A 23 0.20 -6.15 -3.92
N ALA A 24 1.41 -5.65 -3.69
CA ALA A 24 1.81 -5.11 -2.39
C ALA A 24 0.95 -3.92 -1.97
N THR A 25 0.69 -2.99 -2.89
CA THR A 25 -0.19 -1.84 -2.65
C THR A 25 -1.61 -2.27 -2.26
N HIS A 26 -2.21 -3.24 -2.96
CA HIS A 26 -3.56 -3.70 -2.64
C HIS A 26 -3.64 -4.39 -1.28
N LEU A 27 -2.61 -5.14 -0.87
CA LEU A 27 -2.57 -5.72 0.47
C LEU A 27 -2.51 -4.63 1.53
N LEU A 28 -1.64 -3.64 1.33
CA LEU A 28 -1.50 -2.54 2.28
C LEU A 28 -2.78 -1.71 2.41
N MET A 29 -3.46 -1.43 1.29
CA MET A 29 -4.77 -0.75 1.29
C MET A 29 -5.87 -1.52 2.03
N LYS A 30 -5.76 -2.85 2.07
CA LYS A 30 -6.68 -3.71 2.84
C LYS A 30 -6.30 -3.82 4.32
N GLY A 31 -5.30 -3.07 4.78
CA GLY A 31 -4.84 -3.07 6.17
C GLY A 31 -3.94 -4.24 6.54
N VAL A 32 -3.41 -4.98 5.55
CA VAL A 32 -2.47 -6.07 5.83
C VAL A 32 -1.17 -5.50 6.40
N ASN A 33 -0.63 -6.17 7.43
CA ASN A 33 0.56 -5.71 8.12
C ASN A 33 1.77 -5.64 7.16
N ILE A 34 2.57 -4.59 7.26
CA ILE A 34 3.73 -4.39 6.38
C ILE A 34 4.78 -5.52 6.50
N ARG A 35 4.88 -6.20 7.65
CA ARG A 35 5.75 -7.37 7.85
C ARG A 35 5.20 -8.62 7.17
N GLU A 36 3.88 -8.82 7.19
CA GLU A 36 3.26 -9.91 6.43
C GLU A 36 3.46 -9.70 4.92
N ILE A 37 3.30 -8.46 4.44
CA ILE A 37 3.59 -8.13 3.04
C ILE A 37 5.08 -8.38 2.73
N GLN A 38 5.99 -8.05 3.64
CA GLN A 38 7.43 -8.32 3.47
C GLN A 38 7.70 -9.82 3.29
N GLU A 39 7.10 -10.68 4.13
CA GLU A 39 7.23 -12.13 4.06
C GLU A 39 6.67 -12.68 2.74
N LEU A 40 5.46 -12.27 2.36
CA LEU A 40 4.83 -12.68 1.10
C LEU A 40 5.66 -12.28 -0.14
N LEU A 41 6.37 -11.16 -0.07
CA LEU A 41 7.23 -10.69 -1.15
C LEU A 41 8.64 -11.29 -1.10
N GLY A 42 9.01 -11.98 -0.02
CA GLY A 42 10.36 -12.54 0.18
C GLY A 42 11.43 -11.46 0.36
N HIS A 43 11.09 -10.31 0.92
CA HIS A 43 12.05 -9.23 1.17
C HIS A 43 12.88 -9.51 2.42
N LYS A 44 14.21 -9.46 2.25
CA LYS A 44 15.16 -9.59 3.37
C LYS A 44 15.04 -8.44 4.39
N ASN A 45 14.84 -7.22 3.89
CA ASN A 45 14.77 -6.01 4.70
C ASN A 45 13.39 -5.37 4.56
N VAL A 46 12.79 -4.97 5.70
CA VAL A 46 11.48 -4.29 5.71
C VAL A 46 11.49 -2.99 4.93
N GLU A 47 12.63 -2.30 4.88
CA GLU A 47 12.80 -1.02 4.18
C GLU A 47 12.48 -1.11 2.69
N THR A 48 12.77 -2.25 2.05
CA THR A 48 12.38 -2.51 0.65
C THR A 48 10.86 -2.60 0.49
N THR A 49 10.14 -3.03 1.52
CA THR A 49 8.67 -3.07 1.54
C THR A 49 8.07 -1.72 1.93
N MET A 50 8.77 -0.92 2.74
CA MET A 50 8.30 0.40 3.18
C MET A 50 8.08 1.37 2.02
N ILE A 51 8.66 1.13 0.84
CA ILE A 51 8.35 1.92 -0.36
C ILE A 51 6.85 1.98 -0.65
N TYR A 52 6.03 1.01 -0.21
CA TYR A 52 4.58 1.01 -0.44
C TYR A 52 3.78 1.87 0.54
N THR A 53 4.37 2.33 1.64
CA THR A 53 3.63 3.11 2.65
C THR A 53 3.28 4.52 2.21
N HIS A 54 3.87 5.03 1.12
CA HIS A 54 3.44 6.30 0.53
C HIS A 54 1.95 6.27 0.17
N VAL A 55 1.45 5.11 -0.27
CA VAL A 55 0.03 4.95 -0.64
C VAL A 55 -0.91 5.15 0.54
N LEU A 56 -0.48 4.81 1.76
CA LEU A 56 -1.28 5.06 2.96
C LEU A 56 -1.40 6.56 3.26
N ARG A 57 -0.33 7.33 3.06
CA ARG A 57 -0.33 8.79 3.31
C ARG A 57 -1.32 9.51 2.40
N ASP A 58 -1.50 9.01 1.18
CA ASP A 58 -2.43 9.58 0.22
C ASP A 58 -3.90 9.17 0.48
N MET A 59 -4.14 8.16 1.34
CA MET A 59 -5.48 7.61 1.61
C MET A 59 -6.02 7.96 3.00
N SER A 60 -5.15 8.19 3.98
CA SER A 60 -5.59 8.46 5.35
C SER A 60 -5.81 9.95 5.57
N ASN A 61 -7.03 10.32 5.98
CA ASN A 61 -7.19 11.44 6.91
C ASN A 61 -6.33 11.13 8.15
N ALA A 62 -5.66 12.13 8.73
CA ALA A 62 -4.81 11.92 9.89
C ALA A 62 -5.58 11.09 10.95
N PRO A 63 -4.97 10.02 11.51
CA PRO A 63 -5.64 9.22 12.52
C PRO A 63 -5.98 10.13 13.71
N GLU A 64 -7.26 10.14 14.10
CA GLU A 64 -7.73 10.88 15.26
C GLU A 64 -7.01 10.35 16.50
N SER A 65 -6.38 11.25 17.26
CA SER A 65 -5.71 10.83 18.48
C SER A 65 -6.76 10.38 19.49
N PRO A 66 -6.59 9.24 20.16
CA PRO A 66 -7.46 8.88 21.28
C PRO A 66 -7.52 9.96 22.38
N LEU A 67 -6.50 10.83 22.46
CA LEU A 67 -6.48 11.98 23.36
C LEU A 67 -7.39 13.13 22.88
N ASP A 68 -7.58 13.29 21.57
CA ASP A 68 -8.46 14.33 21.01
C ASP A 68 -9.91 14.05 21.44
N SER A 69 -10.33 12.78 21.39
CA SER A 69 -11.67 12.35 21.82
C SER A 69 -11.89 12.39 23.35
N LEU A 70 -10.83 12.57 24.15
CA LEU A 70 -10.94 12.76 25.60
C LEU A 70 -11.21 14.23 25.96
N CYS A 71 -10.63 15.17 25.20
CA CYS A 71 -10.85 16.60 25.43
C CYS A 71 -12.32 17.00 25.23
N GLU A 72 -13.04 16.39 24.28
CA GLU A 72 -14.46 16.67 24.01
C GLU A 72 -15.43 16.23 25.11
N LYS A 73 -15.02 15.36 26.04
CA LYS A 73 -15.87 14.83 27.12
C LYS A 73 -15.75 15.61 28.44
N ILE A 74 -14.92 16.65 28.47
CA ILE A 74 -14.62 17.43 29.68
C ILE A 74 -15.39 18.77 29.71
N ASP A 75 -16.09 19.12 28.63
CA ASP A 75 -17.08 20.22 28.56
C ASP A 75 -18.52 19.71 28.79
#